data_AF-A0A8I0IEB0-F1
#
_entry.id   AF-A0A8I0IEB0-F1
#
_cell.length_a   1.000
_cell.length_b   1.000
_cell.length_c   1.000
_cell.angle_alpha   90.00
_cell.angle_beta   90.00
_cell.angle_gamma   90.00
#
_symmetry.space_group_name_H-M   'P 1'
#
loop_
_entity.id
_entity.type
_entity.pdbx_description
1 polymer ?
#
loop_
_entity_poly.entity_id
_entity_poly.type
_entity_poly.pdbx_seq_one_letter_code
_entity_poly.pdbx_strand_id
1 'polypeptide(L)'
;MTMVARTLAALRTQVDAGGLGHLNAVIGDATTGKPFALVLARRDEVWSTYFLDERGLVEEQSIRTYDDVEAAAADFLRLLGNLARIEEIGAELAARRQAQRPQ
;
A
#
# COMPACT_ATOMS: atom_id res chain seq x y z
N MET A 1 22.38 -4.58 -11.77
CA MET A 1 21.02 -4.42 -11.22
C MET A 1 20.14 -3.78 -12.28
N THR A 2 19.00 -4.37 -12.63
CA THR A 2 18.08 -3.84 -13.65
C THR A 2 17.38 -2.57 -13.14
N MET A 3 16.85 -1.74 -14.06
CA MET A 3 16.06 -0.55 -13.71
C MET A 3 14.93 -0.91 -12.73
N VAL A 4 14.15 -1.95 -13.05
CA VAL A 4 13.08 -2.48 -12.18
C VAL A 4 13.58 -2.78 -10.77
N ALA A 5 14.66 -3.55 -10.64
CA ALA A 5 15.19 -3.91 -9.32
C ALA A 5 15.62 -2.67 -8.51
N ARG A 6 16.20 -1.66 -9.18
CA ARG A 6 16.55 -0.38 -8.56
C ARG A 6 15.32 0.39 -8.11
N THR A 7 14.32 0.54 -8.97
CA THR A 7 13.09 1.29 -8.66
C THR A 7 12.36 0.66 -7.49
N LEU A 8 12.18 -0.66 -7.51
CA LEU A 8 11.55 -1.35 -6.40
C LEU A 8 12.40 -1.20 -5.12
N ALA A 9 13.72 -1.36 -5.16
CA ALA A 9 14.57 -1.18 -3.98
C ALA A 9 14.46 0.24 -3.39
N ALA A 10 14.49 1.27 -4.24
CA ALA A 10 14.30 2.66 -3.82
C ALA A 10 12.92 2.88 -3.18
N LEU A 11 11.87 2.26 -3.72
CA LEU A 11 10.53 2.32 -3.15
C LEU A 11 10.49 1.71 -1.73
N ARG A 12 11.14 0.57 -1.48
CA ARG A 12 11.21 0.00 -0.11
C ARG A 12 11.86 0.99 0.85
N THR A 13 12.98 1.59 0.46
CA THR A 13 13.66 2.61 1.27
C THR A 13 12.77 3.83 1.54
N GLN A 14 11.96 4.27 0.57
CA GLN A 14 11.02 5.39 0.77
C GLN A 14 9.89 5.02 1.74
N VAL A 15 9.35 3.80 1.65
CA VAL A 15 8.34 3.28 2.60
C VAL A 15 8.91 3.25 4.03
N ASP A 16 10.13 2.75 4.19
CA ASP A 16 10.80 2.69 5.49
C ASP A 16 11.09 4.09 6.03
N ALA A 17 11.67 4.98 5.21
CA ALA A 17 11.99 6.34 5.60
C ALA A 17 10.74 7.17 5.95
N GLY A 18 9.61 6.89 5.31
CA GLY A 18 8.31 7.50 5.62
C GLY A 18 7.61 6.91 6.84
N GLY A 19 8.17 5.88 7.50
CA GLY A 19 7.52 5.20 8.61
C GLY A 19 6.28 4.39 8.23
N LEU A 20 6.10 4.10 6.93
CA LEU A 20 4.90 3.46 6.37
C LEU A 20 4.93 1.93 6.42
N GLY A 21 6.01 1.34 6.95
CA GLY A 21 6.20 -0.12 6.99
C GLY A 21 5.14 -0.89 7.78
N HIS A 22 4.37 -0.21 8.65
CA HIS A 22 3.26 -0.81 9.39
C HIS A 22 2.01 -1.08 8.52
N LEU A 23 1.87 -0.43 7.36
CA LEU A 23 0.67 -0.46 6.51
C LEU A 23 0.58 -1.69 5.59
N ASN A 24 1.16 -2.82 5.99
CA ASN A 24 1.12 -4.09 5.25
C ASN A 24 1.43 -3.98 3.75
N ALA A 25 2.39 -3.13 3.37
CA ALA A 25 2.85 -3.00 1.99
C ALA A 25 3.54 -4.27 1.49
N VAL A 26 3.22 -4.72 0.27
CA VAL A 26 3.95 -5.77 -0.45
C VAL A 26 4.43 -5.24 -1.78
N ILE A 27 5.73 -5.39 -2.06
CA ILE A 27 6.35 -4.83 -3.26
C ILE A 27 7.10 -5.94 -4.00
N GLY A 28 6.73 -6.18 -5.25
CA GLY A 28 7.38 -7.09 -6.18
C GLY A 28 6.93 -8.55 -6.09
N ASP A 29 5.95 -8.87 -5.25
CA ASP A 29 5.40 -10.22 -5.12
C ASP A 29 3.91 -10.23 -5.50
N ALA A 30 3.60 -10.80 -6.65
CA ALA A 30 2.24 -10.94 -7.17
C ALA A 30 1.48 -12.15 -6.59
N THR A 31 2.18 -13.03 -5.87
CA THR A 31 1.64 -14.29 -5.33
C THR A 31 1.31 -14.20 -3.85
N THR A 32 1.55 -13.03 -3.24
CA THR A 32 1.23 -12.79 -1.84
C THR A 32 -0.26 -13.01 -1.58
N GLY A 33 -0.57 -13.69 -0.48
CA GLY A 33 -1.91 -13.81 0.07
C GLY A 33 -2.04 -13.08 1.40
N LYS A 34 -1.19 -12.07 1.66
CA LYS A 34 -1.17 -11.33 2.92
C LYS A 34 -2.46 -10.50 3.06
N PRO A 35 -3.33 -10.79 4.05
CA PRO A 35 -4.58 -10.05 4.22
C PRO A 35 -4.34 -8.55 4.43
N PHE A 36 -5.28 -7.73 3.93
CA PHE A 36 -5.25 -6.27 4.05
C PHE A 36 -3.98 -5.61 3.50
N ALA A 37 -3.26 -6.26 2.59
CA ALA A 37 -2.07 -5.71 2.00
C ALA A 37 -2.39 -4.80 0.81
N LEU A 38 -1.70 -3.66 0.72
CA LEU A 38 -1.55 -2.96 -0.55
C LEU A 38 -0.34 -3.56 -1.28
N VAL A 39 -0.55 -4.02 -2.50
CA VAL A 39 0.45 -4.73 -3.30
C VAL A 39 0.84 -3.88 -4.51
N LEU A 40 2.14 -3.80 -4.80
CA LEU A 40 2.68 -3.43 -6.10
C LEU A 40 3.38 -4.64 -6.68
N ALA A 41 2.95 -5.11 -7.84
CA ALA A 41 3.61 -6.24 -8.51
C ALA A 41 3.37 -6.23 -10.02
N ARG A 42 4.12 -7.08 -10.73
CA ARG A 42 3.87 -7.34 -12.15
C ARG A 42 2.97 -8.56 -12.29
N ARG A 43 1.76 -8.39 -12.81
CA ARG A 43 0.77 -9.44 -13.08
C ARG A 43 0.46 -9.45 -14.57
N ASP A 44 0.47 -10.64 -15.18
CA ASP A 44 0.16 -10.80 -16.61
C ASP A 44 0.92 -9.78 -17.48
N GLU A 45 2.22 -9.63 -17.18
CA GLU A 45 3.16 -8.69 -17.82
C GLU A 45 2.92 -7.19 -17.59
N VAL A 46 1.87 -6.80 -16.86
CA VAL A 46 1.49 -5.42 -16.55
C VAL A 46 1.86 -5.07 -15.11
N TRP A 47 2.36 -3.85 -14.89
CA TRP A 47 2.57 -3.35 -13.53
C TRP A 47 1.24 -2.93 -12.92
N SER A 48 0.98 -3.35 -11.68
CA SER A 48 -0.28 -3.05 -11.03
C SER A 48 -0.12 -2.76 -9.55
N THR A 49 -1.05 -1.94 -9.05
CA THR A 49 -1.32 -1.79 -7.62
C THR A 49 -2.72 -2.27 -7.30
N TYR A 50 -2.90 -2.93 -6.16
CA TYR A 50 -4.19 -3.47 -5.73
C TYR A 50 -4.19 -3.78 -4.24
N PHE A 51 -5.38 -3.86 -3.65
CA PHE A 51 -5.59 -4.30 -2.28
C PHE A 51 -5.97 -5.77 -2.22
N LEU A 52 -5.51 -6.44 -1.15
CA LEU A 52 -6.01 -7.73 -0.73
C LEU A 52 -7.02 -7.56 0.40
N ASP A 53 -8.13 -8.28 0.31
CA ASP A 53 -9.15 -8.33 1.36
C ASP A 53 -8.68 -9.08 2.62
N GLU A 54 -9.58 -9.26 3.57
CA GLU A 54 -9.33 -9.97 4.83
C GLU A 54 -8.95 -11.46 4.65
N ARG A 55 -9.25 -12.04 3.48
CA ARG A 55 -8.94 -13.42 3.10
C ARG A 55 -7.66 -13.53 2.27
N GLY A 56 -7.01 -12.39 1.97
CA GLY A 56 -5.85 -12.34 1.09
C GLY A 56 -6.20 -12.44 -0.39
N LEU A 57 -7.46 -12.21 -0.77
CA LEU A 57 -7.92 -12.23 -2.15
C LEU A 57 -7.92 -10.82 -2.74
N VAL A 58 -7.64 -10.71 -4.04
CA VAL A 58 -7.59 -9.40 -4.72
C VAL A 58 -8.97 -8.75 -4.73
N GLU A 59 -9.05 -7.51 -4.26
CA GLU A 59 -10.22 -6.68 -4.49
C GLU A 59 -10.17 -6.12 -5.91
N GLU A 60 -10.88 -6.76 -6.85
CA GLU A 60 -10.84 -6.41 -8.28
C GLU A 60 -11.09 -4.91 -8.57
N GLN A 61 -11.98 -4.27 -7.81
CA GLN A 61 -12.28 -2.84 -7.93
C GLN A 61 -11.12 -1.90 -7.53
N SER A 62 -10.11 -2.42 -6.83
CA SER A 62 -8.94 -1.65 -6.40
C SER A 62 -7.81 -1.64 -7.41
N ILE A 63 -7.88 -2.50 -8.44
CA ILE A 63 -6.79 -2.71 -9.38
C ILE A 63 -6.55 -1.43 -10.20
N ARG A 64 -5.27 -1.03 -10.23
CA ARG A 64 -4.75 0.02 -11.10
C ARG A 64 -3.59 -0.55 -11.90
N THR A 65 -3.57 -0.28 -13.20
CA THR A 65 -2.53 -0.76 -14.12
C THR A 65 -1.69 0.41 -14.63
N TYR A 66 -0.41 0.14 -14.89
CA TYR A 66 0.55 1.15 -15.32
C TYR A 66 1.44 0.60 -16.43
N ASP A 67 1.88 1.48 -17.31
CA ASP A 67 2.76 1.15 -18.44
C ASP A 67 4.19 0.79 -17.96
N ASP A 68 4.63 1.39 -16.86
CA ASP A 68 5.96 1.18 -16.30
C ASP A 68 5.98 1.10 -14.77
N VAL A 69 7.12 0.65 -14.25
CA VAL A 69 7.35 0.44 -12.81
C VAL A 69 7.48 1.75 -12.04
N GLU A 70 7.89 2.84 -12.68
CA GLU A 70 8.15 4.13 -12.02
C GLU A 70 6.82 4.82 -11.71
N ALA A 71 5.89 4.83 -12.67
CA ALA A 71 4.51 5.27 -12.49
C ALA A 71 3.79 4.45 -11.42
N ALA A 72 3.91 3.11 -11.48
CA ALA A 72 3.34 2.23 -10.47
C ALA A 72 3.90 2.53 -9.06
N ALA A 73 5.23 2.71 -8.94
CA ALA A 73 5.89 2.98 -7.66
C ALA A 73 5.48 4.34 -7.06
N ALA A 74 5.38 5.38 -7.89
CA ALA A 74 4.96 6.69 -7.45
C ALA A 74 3.50 6.67 -6.95
N ASP A 75 2.59 6.02 -7.67
CA ASP A 75 1.20 5.93 -7.24
C ASP A 75 1.03 5.04 -6.01
N PHE A 76 1.79 3.94 -5.91
CA PHE A 76 1.79 3.08 -4.74
C PHE A 76 2.19 3.84 -3.47
N LEU A 77 3.25 4.65 -3.53
CA LEU A 77 3.67 5.46 -2.38
C LEU A 77 2.59 6.49 -1.99
N ARG A 78 1.93 7.10 -2.98
CA ARG A 78 0.80 8.01 -2.75
C ARG A 78 -0.37 7.29 -2.08
N LEU A 79 -0.70 6.08 -2.52
CA LEU A 79 -1.76 5.26 -1.92
C LEU A 79 -1.43 4.88 -0.48
N LEU A 80 -0.19 4.46 -0.18
CA LEU A 80 0.26 4.20 1.19
C LEU A 80 0.16 5.45 2.07
N GLY A 81 0.59 6.61 1.57
CA GLY A 81 0.46 7.88 2.31
C GLY A 81 -1.00 8.21 2.64
N ASN A 82 -1.94 7.94 1.73
CA ASN A 82 -3.36 8.11 1.99
C ASN A 82 -3.88 7.14 3.07
N LEU A 83 -3.43 5.88 3.07
CA LEU A 83 -3.79 4.91 4.11
C LEU A 83 -3.31 5.35 5.49
N ALA A 84 -2.04 5.77 5.62
CA ALA A 84 -1.52 6.35 6.86
C ALA A 84 -2.41 7.50 7.34
N ARG A 85 -2.77 8.41 6.43
CA ARG A 85 -3.61 9.56 6.78
C ARG A 85 -5.01 9.14 7.24
N ILE A 86 -5.58 8.08 6.66
CA ILE A 86 -6.86 7.52 7.09
C ILE A 86 -6.76 6.92 8.49
N GLU A 87 -5.70 6.17 8.80
CA GLU A 87 -5.46 5.62 10.15
C GLU A 87 -5.32 6.73 11.20
N GLU A 88 -4.55 7.78 10.89
CA GLU A 88 -4.41 8.96 11.75
C GLU A 88 -5.76 9.62 12.06
N ILE A 89 -6.56 9.89 11.02
CA ILE A 89 -7.88 10.50 11.18
C ILE A 89 -8.78 9.58 12.02
N GLY A 90 -8.74 8.26 11.78
CA GLY A 90 -9.49 7.27 12.54
C GLY A 90 -9.13 7.30 14.03
N ALA A 91 -7.83 7.38 14.35
CA ALA A 91 -7.34 7.48 15.72
C ALA A 91 -7.78 8.78 16.41
N GLU A 92 -7.69 9.92 15.71
CA GLU A 92 -8.18 11.20 16.21
C GLU A 92 -9.68 11.16 16.52
N LEU A 93 -10.50 10.58 15.62
CA LEU A 93 -11.94 10.45 15.82
C LEU A 93 -12.28 9.50 16.97
N ALA A 94 -11.50 8.43 17.16
CA ALA A 94 -11.66 7.54 18.31
C ALA A 94 -11.36 8.25 19.64
N ALA A 95 -10.27 9.00 19.71
CA ALA A 95 -9.88 9.77 20.90
C ALA A 95 -10.93 10.83 21.26
N ARG A 96 -11.45 11.57 20.27
CA ARG A 96 -12.52 12.57 20.47
C ARG A 96 -13.80 11.93 21.03
N ARG A 97 -14.18 10.75 20.53
CA ARG A 97 -15.36 10.02 21.04
C ARG A 97 -15.18 9.55 22.48
N GLN A 98 -13.98 9.12 22.87
CA GLN A 98 -13.68 8.73 24.24
C GLN A 98 -13.74 9.91 25.20
N ALA A 99 -13.19 11.06 24.81
CA ALA A 99 -13.22 12.29 25.61
C ALA A 99 -14.64 12.85 25.84
N GLN A 100 -15.60 12.48 25.00
CA GLN A 100 -17.00 12.94 25.07
C GLN A 100 -17.94 11.96 25.80
N ARG A 101 -17.46 10.79 26.25
CA ARG A 101 -18.29 9.85 27.02
C ARG A 101 -18.42 10.35 28.47
N PRO A 102 -19.65 10.55 28.99
CA PRO A 102 -19.84 10.82 30.42
C PRO A 102 -19.39 9.61 31.25
N GLN A 103 -18.78 9.89 32.41
CA GLN A 103 -18.38 8.88 33.40
C GLN A 103 -19.59 8.19 34.02
#